data_AF-A0A527GA04-F1
#
_entry.id   AF-A0A527GA04-F1
#
_cell.length_a   1.000
_cell.length_b   1.000
_cell.length_c   1.000
_cell.angle_alpha   90.00
_cell.angle_beta   90.00
_cell.angle_gamma   90.00
#
_symmetry.space_group_name_H-M   'P 1'
#
loop_
_entity.id
_entity.type
_entity.pdbx_description
1 polymer ?
#
loop_
_entity_poly.entity_id
_entity_poly.type
_entity_poly.pdbx_seq_one_letter_code
_entity_poly.pdbx_strand_id
1 'polypeptide(L)'
;KYPHYAGPKPAIGFLQEALRWWDRWLKGVDTGVESDPAYRAYVMDSVRPARWHPERPGRWMAEQEWPSSNIKTQTVDLIPSTEKPSIVASPQSCGLAGGEYFPFTFGPELPGDQRPDDALSVCFDQSELSQAIDIVGAPEVEVRLSSDRPQANIAIRLCDVHPDGASGNSCELRCVR
;
A
#
# COMPACT_ATOMS: atom_id res chain seq x y z
N LYS A 1 -9.54 0.06 -16.04
CA LYS A 1 -8.63 0.11 -17.21
C LYS A 1 -7.73 -1.14 -17.17
N TYR A 2 -7.33 -1.73 -18.29
CA TYR A 2 -6.52 -2.97 -18.33
C TYR A 2 -5.03 -2.71 -18.06
N PRO A 3 -4.28 -3.69 -17.50
CA PRO A 3 -2.91 -3.48 -17.06
C PRO A 3 -1.87 -3.13 -18.14
N HIS A 4 -2.13 -3.42 -19.42
CA HIS A 4 -1.18 -3.16 -20.51
C HIS A 4 -1.05 -1.69 -20.91
N TYR A 5 -1.96 -0.84 -20.45
CA TYR A 5 -1.86 0.62 -20.56
C TYR A 5 -1.90 1.29 -19.17
N ALA A 6 -1.56 0.54 -18.12
CA ALA A 6 -1.43 1.09 -16.78
C ALA A 6 -0.31 2.14 -16.75
N GLY A 7 -0.60 3.19 -15.98
CA GLY A 7 0.32 4.23 -15.54
C GLY A 7 0.07 4.45 -14.05
N PRO A 8 1.10 4.64 -13.22
CA PRO A 8 2.53 4.68 -13.56
C PRO A 8 3.08 3.34 -14.08
N LYS A 9 4.23 3.36 -14.79
CA LYS A 9 4.95 2.15 -15.19
C LYS A 9 5.50 1.40 -13.96
N PRO A 10 5.76 0.09 -14.05
CA PRO A 10 5.65 -0.77 -15.24
C PRO A 10 4.22 -1.21 -15.55
N ALA A 11 3.96 -1.42 -16.83
CA ALA A 11 2.75 -2.11 -17.31
C ALA A 11 3.08 -3.57 -17.61
N ILE A 12 2.09 -4.45 -17.60
CA ILE A 12 2.26 -5.87 -17.96
C ILE A 12 1.59 -6.20 -19.29
N GLY A 13 2.08 -7.23 -19.97
CA GLY A 13 1.43 -7.81 -21.15
C GLY A 13 0.16 -8.58 -20.81
N PHE A 14 -0.87 -7.89 -20.29
CA PHE A 14 -2.11 -8.53 -19.81
C PHE A 14 -2.75 -9.45 -20.86
N LEU A 15 -2.78 -9.02 -22.13
CA LEU A 15 -3.38 -9.82 -23.19
C LEU A 15 -2.55 -11.08 -23.49
N GLN A 16 -1.22 -10.99 -23.42
CA GLN A 16 -0.32 -12.13 -23.60
C GLN A 16 -0.52 -13.16 -22.48
N GLU A 17 -0.56 -12.71 -21.22
CA GLU A 17 -0.83 -13.57 -20.07
C GLU A 17 -2.20 -14.25 -20.17
N ALA A 18 -3.24 -13.49 -20.52
CA ALA A 18 -4.59 -14.01 -20.61
C ALA A 18 -4.76 -15.00 -21.77
N LEU A 19 -4.13 -14.74 -22.93
CA LEU A 19 -4.13 -15.67 -24.06
C LEU A 19 -3.43 -16.99 -23.70
N ARG A 20 -2.25 -16.95 -23.06
CA ARG A 20 -1.55 -18.17 -22.60
C ARG A 20 -2.44 -19.02 -21.70
N TRP A 21 -3.16 -18.38 -20.78
CA TRP A 21 -4.09 -19.05 -19.88
C TRP A 21 -5.27 -19.68 -20.63
N TRP A 22 -5.98 -18.90 -21.44
CA TRP A 22 -7.16 -19.40 -22.14
C TRP A 22 -6.85 -20.42 -23.23
N ASP A 23 -5.74 -20.29 -23.94
CA ASP A 23 -5.31 -21.27 -24.95
C ASP A 23 -5.07 -22.64 -24.30
N ARG A 24 -4.53 -22.67 -23.07
CA ARG A 24 -4.41 -23.93 -22.32
C ARG A 24 -5.77 -24.52 -21.97
N TRP A 25 -6.65 -23.76 -21.31
CA TRP A 25 -7.87 -24.31 -20.72
C TRP A 25 -9.06 -24.44 -21.67
N LEU A 26 -9.09 -23.67 -22.76
CA LEU A 26 -10.19 -23.68 -23.74
C LEU A 26 -9.83 -24.39 -25.04
N LYS A 27 -8.54 -24.47 -25.40
CA LYS A 27 -8.08 -25.08 -26.66
C LYS A 27 -7.15 -26.28 -26.46
N GLY A 28 -6.71 -26.55 -25.23
CA GLY A 28 -5.78 -27.64 -24.93
C GLY A 28 -4.36 -27.40 -25.44
N VAL A 29 -3.99 -26.16 -25.78
CA VAL A 29 -2.64 -25.83 -26.26
C VAL A 29 -1.66 -25.90 -25.10
N ASP A 30 -0.47 -26.47 -25.33
CA ASP A 30 0.61 -26.44 -24.34
C ASP A 30 1.29 -25.06 -24.34
N THR A 31 0.96 -24.23 -23.35
CA THR A 31 1.50 -22.87 -23.16
C THR A 31 2.46 -22.77 -21.98
N GLY A 32 2.71 -23.89 -21.29
CA GLY A 32 3.49 -23.95 -20.06
C GLY A 32 2.87 -23.28 -18.83
N VAL A 33 1.67 -22.69 -18.94
CA VAL A 33 1.05 -21.87 -17.87
C VAL A 33 0.77 -22.62 -16.56
N GLU A 34 0.74 -23.95 -16.60
CA GLU A 34 0.60 -24.79 -15.41
C GLU A 34 1.87 -24.76 -14.52
N SER A 35 2.99 -24.29 -15.07
CA SER A 35 4.25 -24.05 -14.34
C SER A 35 4.42 -22.60 -13.88
N ASP A 36 3.47 -21.72 -14.21
CA ASP A 36 3.52 -20.33 -13.77
C ASP A 36 3.31 -20.24 -12.24
N PRO A 37 3.92 -19.24 -11.59
CA PRO A 37 3.76 -19.02 -10.15
C PRO A 37 2.32 -18.70 -9.76
N ALA A 38 1.90 -19.19 -8.59
CA ALA A 38 0.58 -18.92 -8.00
C ALA A 38 0.36 -17.42 -7.70
N TYR A 39 1.43 -16.69 -7.40
CA TYR A 39 1.36 -15.26 -7.11
C TYR A 39 2.53 -14.50 -7.76
N ARG A 40 2.24 -13.36 -8.39
CA ARG A 40 3.24 -12.41 -8.90
C ARG A 40 2.85 -11.01 -8.46
N ALA A 41 3.79 -10.29 -7.87
CA ALA A 41 3.60 -8.92 -7.43
C ALA A 41 4.77 -8.05 -7.87
N TYR A 42 4.50 -6.76 -8.05
CA TYR A 42 5.54 -5.76 -8.24
C TYR A 42 5.74 -5.05 -6.91
N VAL A 43 6.87 -5.32 -6.26
CA VAL A 43 7.26 -4.66 -5.01
C VAL A 43 7.90 -3.34 -5.37
N MET A 44 7.23 -2.25 -5.01
CA MET A 44 7.71 -0.89 -5.29
C MET A 44 8.82 -0.50 -4.33
N ASP A 45 9.83 0.19 -4.84
CA ASP A 45 10.86 0.79 -4.01
C ASP A 45 10.32 2.03 -3.30
N SER A 46 10.92 2.33 -2.14
CA SER A 46 10.75 3.61 -1.46
C SER A 46 11.26 4.73 -2.35
N VAL A 47 10.40 5.71 -2.63
CA VAL A 47 10.76 6.95 -3.34
C VAL A 47 10.08 8.13 -2.68
N ARG A 48 10.71 9.29 -2.80
CA ARG A 48 10.16 10.53 -2.25
C ARG A 48 8.73 10.76 -2.77
N PRO A 49 7.77 11.13 -1.90
CA PRO A 49 6.38 11.26 -2.29
C PRO A 49 6.18 12.31 -3.38
N ALA A 50 5.47 11.92 -4.43
CA ALA A 50 4.92 12.82 -5.43
C ALA A 50 3.57 12.29 -5.89
N ARG A 51 2.66 13.23 -6.23
CA ARG A 51 1.32 12.90 -6.72
C ARG A 51 1.33 12.20 -8.09
N TRP A 52 2.49 12.14 -8.76
CA TRP A 52 2.67 11.37 -9.97
C TRP A 52 4.14 11.03 -10.18
N HIS A 53 4.40 9.79 -10.56
CA HIS A 53 5.68 9.35 -11.11
C HIS A 53 5.38 8.71 -12.48
N PRO A 54 6.12 9.01 -13.55
CA PRO A 54 5.93 8.30 -14.82
C PRO A 54 6.17 6.79 -14.69
N GLU A 55 7.08 6.42 -13.79
CA GLU A 55 7.48 5.06 -13.47
C GLU A 55 7.70 4.93 -11.96
N ARG A 56 7.22 3.82 -11.39
CA ARG A 56 7.51 3.41 -10.02
C ARG A 56 8.64 2.38 -10.09
N PRO A 57 9.84 2.68 -9.58
CA PRO A 57 10.90 1.69 -9.48
C PRO A 57 10.51 0.60 -8.49
N GLY A 58 11.17 -0.54 -8.61
CA GLY A 58 10.80 -1.76 -7.90
C GLY A 58 11.20 -3.00 -8.68
N ARG A 59 10.70 -4.14 -8.21
CA ARG A 59 11.02 -5.44 -8.79
C ARG A 59 9.84 -6.39 -8.77
N TRP A 60 9.82 -7.29 -9.73
CA TRP A 60 8.89 -8.42 -9.73
C TRP A 60 9.33 -9.47 -8.72
N MET A 61 8.39 -9.91 -7.89
CA MET A 61 8.50 -11.12 -7.09
C MET A 61 7.49 -12.15 -7.57
N ALA A 62 7.79 -13.42 -7.33
CA ALA A 62 6.92 -14.53 -7.66
C ALA A 62 6.95 -15.58 -6.55
N GLU A 63 5.78 -16.09 -6.18
CA GLU A 63 5.63 -17.19 -5.23
C GLU A 63 4.97 -18.38 -5.92
N GLN A 64 5.58 -19.55 -5.78
CA GLN A 64 5.10 -20.76 -6.44
C GLN A 64 3.82 -21.31 -5.81
N GLU A 65 3.65 -21.06 -4.51
CA GLU A 65 2.48 -21.46 -3.75
C GLU A 65 1.84 -20.24 -3.09
N TRP A 66 0.52 -20.30 -2.91
CA TRP A 66 -0.22 -19.31 -2.15
C TRP A 66 -1.19 -19.99 -1.19
N PRO A 67 -1.19 -19.66 0.12
CA PRO A 67 -0.30 -18.69 0.78
C PRO A 67 1.18 -19.10 0.77
N SER A 68 2.07 -18.15 0.50
CA SER A 68 3.51 -18.44 0.43
C SER A 68 4.13 -18.61 1.81
N SER A 69 4.95 -19.65 1.97
CA SER A 69 5.78 -19.85 3.15
C SER A 69 6.92 -18.82 3.26
N ASN A 70 7.27 -18.07 2.21
CA ASN A 70 8.29 -17.01 2.24
C ASN A 70 7.75 -15.68 2.80
N ILE A 71 6.43 -15.47 2.74
CA ILE A 71 5.80 -14.25 3.27
C ILE A 71 5.41 -14.51 4.72
N LYS A 72 5.97 -13.72 5.64
CA LYS A 72 5.76 -13.86 7.08
C LYS A 72 5.06 -12.63 7.63
N THR A 73 4.06 -12.86 8.49
CA THR A 73 3.47 -11.80 9.30
C THR A 73 4.46 -11.39 10.37
N GLN A 74 4.72 -10.09 10.47
CA GLN A 74 5.54 -9.51 11.52
C GLN A 74 4.70 -8.49 12.29
N THR A 75 4.62 -8.67 13.61
CA THR A 75 3.96 -7.72 14.50
C THR A 75 4.91 -6.57 14.80
N VAL A 76 4.41 -5.35 14.67
CA VAL A 76 5.08 -4.12 15.06
C VAL A 76 4.21 -3.42 16.09
N ASP A 77 4.75 -3.19 17.28
CA ASP A 77 4.02 -2.49 18.34
C ASP A 77 3.99 -0.99 18.04
N LEU A 78 2.80 -0.39 18.20
CA LEU A 78 2.64 1.06 18.17
C LEU A 78 3.13 1.62 19.50
N ILE A 79 4.32 2.24 19.52
CA ILE A 79 4.94 2.73 20.75
C ILE A 79 4.43 4.16 21.02
N PRO A 80 3.58 4.38 22.04
CA PRO A 80 3.16 5.72 22.40
C PRO A 80 4.31 6.49 23.06
N SER A 81 4.33 7.81 22.87
CA SER A 81 5.32 8.69 23.51
C SER A 81 5.17 8.81 25.03
N THR A 82 4.01 8.41 25.56
CA THR A 82 3.70 8.44 27.00
C THR A 82 2.85 7.24 27.40
N GLU A 83 2.78 6.94 28.70
CA GLU A 83 1.85 5.93 29.24
C GLU A 83 0.36 6.34 29.17
N LYS A 84 0.07 7.59 28.77
CA LYS A 84 -1.31 8.07 28.62
C LYS A 84 -1.85 7.71 27.24
N PRO A 85 -3.18 7.51 27.12
CA PRO A 85 -3.82 7.35 25.82
C PRO A 85 -3.51 8.53 24.89
N SER A 86 -3.21 8.23 23.63
CA SER A 86 -3.09 9.26 22.60
C SER A 86 -4.48 9.78 22.23
N ILE A 87 -4.63 11.11 22.20
CA ILE A 87 -5.91 11.76 21.88
C ILE A 87 -5.98 12.07 20.40
N VAL A 88 -7.00 11.54 19.73
CA VAL A 88 -7.30 11.84 18.32
C VAL A 88 -8.50 12.77 18.26
N ALA A 89 -8.29 14.01 17.84
CA ALA A 89 -9.32 15.03 17.69
C ALA A 89 -9.06 15.90 16.45
N SER A 90 -8.68 15.25 15.35
CA SER A 90 -8.29 15.89 14.10
C SER A 90 -9.47 16.61 13.43
N PRO A 91 -9.26 17.74 12.75
CA PRO A 91 -10.31 18.39 11.96
C PRO A 91 -10.75 17.48 10.80
N GLN A 92 -11.97 17.68 10.29
CA GLN A 92 -12.49 16.91 9.16
C GLN A 92 -11.68 17.09 7.85
N SER A 93 -10.81 18.10 7.79
CA SER A 93 -9.87 18.31 6.69
C SER A 93 -8.63 17.41 6.75
N CYS A 94 -8.40 16.68 7.85
CA CYS A 94 -7.33 15.70 7.94
C CYS A 94 -7.61 14.53 6.99
N GLY A 95 -6.66 14.24 6.11
CA GLY A 95 -6.77 13.23 5.05
C GLY A 95 -6.93 13.81 3.64
N LEU A 96 -6.98 15.15 3.48
CA LEU A 96 -7.07 15.79 2.16
C LEU A 96 -5.83 15.55 1.29
N ALA A 97 -4.69 15.17 1.86
CA ALA A 97 -3.49 14.79 1.12
C ALA A 97 -3.49 13.30 0.68
N GLY A 98 -4.51 12.51 1.08
CA GLY A 98 -4.63 11.08 0.77
C GLY A 98 -4.87 10.75 -0.70
N GLY A 99 -5.27 11.73 -1.53
CA GLY A 99 -5.53 11.51 -2.95
C GLY A 99 -6.80 10.69 -3.21
N GLU A 100 -6.97 10.24 -4.45
CA GLU A 100 -8.09 9.41 -4.88
C GLU A 100 -7.75 7.92 -4.81
N TYR A 101 -8.71 7.12 -4.32
CA TYR A 101 -8.60 5.66 -4.32
C TYR A 101 -8.57 5.07 -5.74
N PHE A 102 -9.28 5.71 -6.68
CA PHE A 102 -9.37 5.29 -8.07
C PHE A 102 -9.16 6.48 -9.01
N PRO A 103 -7.91 6.91 -9.23
CA PRO A 103 -7.62 8.03 -10.12
C PRO A 103 -8.03 7.69 -11.55
N PHE A 104 -8.82 8.57 -12.17
CA PHE A 104 -9.30 8.38 -13.54
C PHE A 104 -8.32 8.95 -14.56
N THR A 105 -7.56 9.96 -14.16
CA THR A 105 -6.63 10.68 -15.03
C THR A 105 -5.18 10.32 -14.70
N PHE A 106 -4.31 10.38 -15.71
CA PHE A 106 -2.87 10.33 -15.49
C PHE A 106 -2.44 11.72 -15.02
N GLY A 107 -2.45 11.94 -13.71
CA GLY A 107 -2.33 13.27 -13.14
C GLY A 107 -2.15 13.27 -11.62
N PRO A 108 -2.22 14.44 -10.97
CA PRO A 108 -1.89 14.63 -9.56
C PRO A 108 -3.00 14.15 -8.59
N GLU A 109 -3.70 13.08 -8.94
CA GLU A 109 -4.78 12.48 -8.15
C GLU A 109 -4.26 11.49 -7.10
N LEU A 110 -3.03 10.97 -7.26
CA LEU A 110 -2.41 10.08 -6.27
C LEU A 110 -2.02 10.84 -4.99
N PRO A 111 -1.85 10.12 -3.85
CA PRO A 111 -1.40 10.72 -2.61
C PRO A 111 -0.12 11.54 -2.80
N GLY A 112 -0.11 12.73 -2.20
CA GLY A 112 1.09 13.56 -2.11
C GLY A 112 1.91 13.25 -0.86
N ASP A 113 2.81 14.18 -0.54
CA ASP A 113 3.48 14.19 0.76
C ASP A 113 2.45 14.30 1.89
N GLN A 114 2.54 13.39 2.86
CA GLN A 114 1.60 13.22 3.96
C GLN A 114 1.88 14.12 5.15
N ARG A 115 3.02 14.84 5.19
CA ARG A 115 3.36 15.75 6.30
C ARG A 115 2.24 16.71 6.73
N PRO A 116 1.42 17.30 5.83
CA PRO A 116 0.30 18.14 6.24
C PRO A 116 -0.77 17.39 7.06
N ASP A 117 -1.05 16.14 6.71
CA ASP A 117 -2.01 15.30 7.44
C ASP A 117 -1.37 14.66 8.68
N ASP A 118 -0.06 14.38 8.65
CA ASP A 118 0.71 13.89 9.81
C ASP A 118 0.72 14.94 10.92
N ALA A 119 0.87 16.22 10.58
CA ALA A 119 0.77 17.33 11.54
C ALA A 119 -0.59 17.44 12.24
N LEU A 120 -1.63 16.81 11.69
CA LEU A 120 -2.99 16.77 12.23
C LEU A 120 -3.34 15.40 12.83
N SER A 121 -2.41 14.44 12.80
CA SER A 121 -2.61 13.06 13.22
C SER A 121 -1.83 12.74 14.49
N VAL A 122 -2.18 11.63 15.13
CA VAL A 122 -1.28 10.94 16.05
C VAL A 122 -0.41 10.01 15.23
N CYS A 123 0.91 10.20 15.28
CA CYS A 123 1.89 9.40 14.53
C CYS A 123 2.64 8.46 15.49
N PHE A 124 2.85 7.22 15.04
CA PHE A 124 3.62 6.20 15.75
C PHE A 124 4.74 5.73 14.82
N ASP A 125 5.92 6.32 14.98
CA ASP A 125 7.05 6.03 14.12
C ASP A 125 7.94 4.95 14.74
N GLN A 126 8.48 4.08 13.90
CA GLN A 126 9.54 3.15 14.29
C GLN A 126 10.88 3.87 14.25
N SER A 127 11.89 3.28 14.89
CA SER A 127 13.28 3.68 14.67
C SER A 127 13.65 3.54 13.19
N GLU A 128 14.58 4.36 12.71
CA GLU A 128 15.15 4.25 11.37
C GLU A 128 15.58 2.80 11.08
N LEU A 129 15.18 2.30 9.91
CA LEU A 129 15.47 0.93 9.50
C LEU A 129 16.95 0.80 9.13
N SER A 130 17.64 -0.16 9.73
CA SER A 130 19.03 -0.49 9.38
C SER A 130 19.17 -1.31 8.09
N GLN A 131 18.05 -1.87 7.61
CA GLN A 131 17.96 -2.67 6.39
C GLN A 131 16.59 -2.47 5.74
N ALA A 132 16.54 -2.58 4.40
CA ALA A 132 15.28 -2.54 3.68
C ALA A 132 14.38 -3.71 4.09
N ILE A 133 13.07 -3.42 4.18
CA ILE A 133 12.03 -4.42 4.38
C ILE A 133 11.01 -4.31 3.26
N ASP A 134 10.50 -5.44 2.80
CA ASP A 134 9.37 -5.47 1.88
C ASP A 134 8.09 -5.74 2.64
N ILE A 135 7.04 -4.97 2.34
CA ILE A 135 5.71 -5.18 2.90
C ILE A 135 4.82 -5.67 1.75
N VAL A 136 4.38 -6.92 1.83
CA VAL A 136 3.57 -7.58 0.80
C VAL A 136 2.36 -8.21 1.46
N GLY A 137 1.17 -7.89 0.94
CA GLY A 137 -0.10 -8.39 1.46
C GLY A 137 -0.97 -7.27 2.01
N ALA A 138 -1.81 -7.61 2.99
CA ALA A 138 -2.75 -6.68 3.62
C ALA A 138 -2.30 -6.43 5.07
N PRO A 139 -1.78 -5.24 5.39
CA PRO A 139 -1.47 -4.88 6.78
C PRO A 139 -2.74 -4.90 7.63
N GLU A 140 -2.59 -5.35 8.89
CA GLU A 140 -3.64 -5.34 9.89
C GLU A 140 -3.21 -4.46 11.06
N VAL A 141 -4.19 -3.83 11.72
CA VAL A 141 -3.95 -2.95 12.86
C VAL A 141 -4.95 -3.27 13.96
N GLU A 142 -4.44 -3.60 15.14
CA GLU A 142 -5.23 -3.79 16.35
C GLU A 142 -5.04 -2.58 17.27
N VAL A 143 -6.13 -1.90 17.59
CA VAL A 143 -6.14 -0.75 18.51
C VAL A 143 -7.26 -0.86 19.53
N ARG A 144 -6.99 -0.37 20.73
CA ARG A 144 -8.02 -0.15 21.77
C ARG A 144 -8.37 1.33 21.79
N LEU A 145 -9.66 1.61 21.64
CA LEU A 145 -10.18 2.97 21.49
C LEU A 145 -11.27 3.24 22.53
N SER A 146 -11.41 4.51 22.90
CA SER A 146 -12.56 5.04 23.62
C SER A 146 -12.99 6.36 22.98
N SER A 147 -14.28 6.69 23.07
CA SER A 147 -14.85 7.90 22.50
C SER A 147 -15.76 8.56 23.54
N ASP A 148 -15.71 9.88 23.64
CA ASP A 148 -16.64 10.69 24.43
C ASP A 148 -17.96 10.94 23.67
N ARG A 149 -18.05 10.50 22.41
CA ARG A 149 -19.24 10.58 21.54
C ARG A 149 -19.80 9.20 21.19
N PRO A 150 -21.11 9.09 20.90
CA PRO A 150 -21.73 7.84 20.47
C PRO A 150 -21.18 7.28 19.15
N GLN A 151 -20.64 8.13 18.28
CA GLN A 151 -20.06 7.78 16.98
C GLN A 151 -18.73 8.51 16.80
N ALA A 152 -17.75 7.80 16.25
CA ALA A 152 -16.43 8.33 15.95
C ALA A 152 -15.86 7.61 14.72
N ASN A 153 -15.09 8.35 13.92
CA ASN A 153 -14.40 7.81 12.74
C ASN A 153 -12.91 7.74 13.03
N ILE A 154 -12.26 6.68 12.53
CA ILE A 154 -10.81 6.55 12.54
C ILE A 154 -10.31 6.19 11.14
N ALA A 155 -9.29 6.94 10.70
CA ALA A 155 -8.52 6.64 9.52
C ALA A 155 -7.09 6.31 9.95
N ILE A 156 -6.55 5.22 9.42
CA ILE A 156 -5.21 4.73 9.75
C ILE A 156 -4.42 4.71 8.45
N ARG A 157 -3.19 5.25 8.51
CA ARG A 157 -2.28 5.34 7.38
C ARG A 157 -0.97 4.65 7.74
N LEU A 158 -0.47 3.81 6.84
CA LEU A 158 0.89 3.29 6.90
C LEU A 158 1.75 4.13 5.95
N CYS A 159 2.67 4.89 6.51
CA CYS A 159 3.53 5.81 5.76
C CYS A 159 4.97 5.31 5.68
N ASP A 160 5.59 5.50 4.52
CA ASP A 160 7.03 5.39 4.29
C ASP A 160 7.67 6.78 4.52
N VAL A 161 8.46 6.92 5.59
CA VAL A 161 9.08 8.19 5.99
C VAL A 161 10.54 8.20 5.54
N HIS A 162 10.87 9.15 4.68
CA HIS A 162 12.22 9.35 4.15
C HIS A 162 13.14 10.00 5.21
N PRO A 163 14.47 9.86 5.09
CA PRO A 163 15.42 10.49 6.01
C PRO A 163 15.31 12.02 6.11
N ASP A 164 14.77 12.68 5.09
CA ASP A 164 14.48 14.13 5.09
C ASP A 164 13.12 14.48 5.73
N GLY A 165 12.42 13.49 6.25
CA GLY A 165 11.08 13.59 6.85
C GLY A 165 9.93 13.59 5.84
N ALA A 166 10.18 13.48 4.53
CA ALA A 166 9.10 13.38 3.55
C ALA A 166 8.32 12.07 3.76
N SER A 167 6.99 12.17 3.83
CA SER A 167 6.13 11.06 4.24
C SER A 167 5.26 10.62 3.06
N GLY A 168 5.44 9.38 2.58
CA GLY A 168 4.67 8.80 1.49
C GLY A 168 3.62 7.82 1.99
N ASN A 169 2.38 7.93 1.51
CA ASN A 169 1.35 6.97 1.87
C ASN A 169 1.55 5.64 1.12
N SER A 170 1.77 4.56 1.86
CA SER A 170 1.93 3.20 1.32
C SER A 170 0.64 2.38 1.41
N CYS A 171 -0.24 2.67 2.37
CA CYS A 171 -1.54 2.01 2.54
C CYS A 171 -2.49 2.87 3.42
N GLU A 172 -3.78 2.91 3.08
CA GLU A 172 -4.82 3.55 3.88
C GLU A 172 -5.92 2.54 4.27
N LEU A 173 -6.23 2.49 5.56
CA LEU A 173 -7.34 1.71 6.12
C LEU A 173 -8.34 2.68 6.76
N ARG A 174 -9.60 2.64 6.32
CA ARG A 174 -10.70 3.37 6.95
C ARG A 174 -11.62 2.41 7.67
N CYS A 175 -11.75 2.57 8.98
CA CYS A 175 -12.79 1.90 9.74
C CYS A 175 -13.94 2.89 9.94
N VAL A 176 -15.05 2.64 9.25
CA VAL A 176 -16.30 3.38 9.43
C VAL A 176 -17.20 2.51 10.32
N ARG A 177 -17.63 3.03 11.46
CA ARG A 177 -18.73 2.45 12.25
C ARG A 177 -19.80 3.48 12.49
#